data_AF-A0A9W6PPE5-F1
#
_entry.id   AF-A0A9W6PPE5-F1
#
_cell.length_a   1.000
_cell.length_b   1.000
_cell.length_c   1.000
_cell.angle_alpha   90.00
_cell.angle_beta   90.00
_cell.angle_gamma   90.00
#
_symmetry.space_group_name_H-M   'P 1'
#
loop_
_entity.id
_entity.type
_entity.pdbx_description
1 polymer ?
#
loop_
_entity_poly.entity_id
_entity_poly.type
_entity_poly.pdbx_seq_one_letter_code
_entity_poly.pdbx_strand_id
1 'polypeptide(L)'
;MPKFIVPIDVITVHVVPVLAPTPEAAQAEAERIVASDRKTWFDHTEPLCVGDAYTEAEWDAQSKGNTSAAQFHAPRIDYHRDDTICPPEHQHAANAIPLTRGCTGRAYSEAKCSCGDWSVKYLGWRHAEKARLQHLRTAH
;
A
#
# COMPACT_ATOMS: atom_id res chain seq x y z
N MET A 1 30.18 -8.76 -10.88
CA MET A 1 29.03 -9.62 -10.49
C MET A 1 27.77 -8.89 -10.89
N PRO A 2 26.77 -9.57 -11.47
CA PRO A 2 25.51 -8.94 -11.83
C PRO A 2 24.74 -8.47 -10.58
N LYS A 3 23.96 -7.40 -10.74
CA LYS A 3 23.10 -6.83 -9.70
C LYS A 3 21.66 -7.22 -10.03
N PHE A 4 20.98 -7.79 -9.04
CA PHE A 4 19.59 -8.21 -9.15
C PHE A 4 18.69 -7.39 -8.22
N ILE A 5 17.43 -7.33 -8.57
CA ILE A 5 16.36 -6.64 -7.87
C ILE A 5 15.32 -7.69 -7.49
N VAL A 6 15.00 -7.78 -6.19
CA VAL A 6 14.00 -8.73 -5.67
C VAL A 6 12.89 -7.94 -4.96
N PRO A 7 11.63 -8.02 -5.43
CA PRO A 7 10.49 -7.39 -4.76
C PRO A 7 10.04 -8.25 -3.56
N ILE A 8 9.68 -7.59 -2.46
CA ILE A 8 9.18 -8.20 -1.24
C ILE A 8 7.86 -7.52 -0.88
N ASP A 9 6.81 -8.30 -0.62
CA ASP A 9 5.44 -7.78 -0.44
C ASP A 9 5.01 -7.70 1.04
N VAL A 10 4.63 -6.48 1.49
CA VAL A 10 3.83 -6.19 2.70
C VAL A 10 2.75 -5.13 2.40
N ILE A 11 1.74 -5.37 1.55
CA ILE A 11 0.74 -4.33 1.15
C ILE A 11 1.38 -3.12 0.39
N THR A 12 2.70 -2.97 0.47
CA THR A 12 3.64 -2.01 -0.07
C THR A 12 4.83 -2.85 -0.54
N VAL A 13 5.16 -2.75 -1.83
CA VAL A 13 6.28 -3.50 -2.41
C VAL A 13 7.59 -2.83 -2.00
N HIS A 14 8.43 -3.52 -1.24
CA HIS A 14 9.79 -3.12 -0.94
C HIS A 14 10.75 -3.76 -1.93
N VAL A 15 11.63 -2.95 -2.52
CA VAL A 15 12.57 -3.40 -3.54
C VAL A 15 13.97 -3.45 -2.92
N VAL A 16 14.56 -4.65 -2.86
CA VAL A 16 15.89 -4.84 -2.27
C VAL A 16 16.89 -5.19 -3.38
N PRO A 17 17.96 -4.40 -3.55
CA PRO A 17 19.05 -4.77 -4.45
C PRO A 17 19.92 -5.86 -3.82
N VAL A 18 20.14 -6.94 -4.54
CA VAL A 18 20.97 -8.07 -4.11
C VAL A 18 22.08 -8.30 -5.14
N LEU A 19 23.32 -8.39 -4.64
CA LEU A 19 24.47 -8.79 -5.45
C LEU A 19 24.63 -10.30 -5.37
N ALA A 20 24.34 -11.01 -6.46
CA ALA A 20 24.42 -12.46 -6.51
C ALA A 20 24.95 -12.92 -7.88
N PRO A 21 25.50 -14.14 -7.99
CA PRO A 21 25.95 -14.68 -9.26
C PRO A 21 24.78 -15.15 -10.14
N THR A 22 23.64 -15.52 -9.57
CA THR A 22 22.45 -16.01 -10.27
C THR A 22 21.15 -15.48 -9.63
N PRO A 23 20.01 -15.50 -10.35
CA PRO A 23 18.70 -15.13 -9.82
C PRO A 23 18.28 -15.96 -8.58
N GLU A 24 18.53 -17.26 -8.59
CA GLU A 24 18.18 -18.16 -7.47
C GLU A 24 19.01 -17.83 -6.22
N ALA A 25 20.28 -17.48 -6.41
CA ALA A 25 21.13 -17.01 -5.32
C ALA A 25 20.69 -15.63 -4.80
N ALA A 26 20.15 -14.76 -5.67
CA ALA A 26 19.58 -13.47 -5.26
C ALA A 26 18.29 -13.66 -4.44
N GLN A 27 17.41 -14.57 -4.87
CA GLN A 27 16.19 -14.90 -4.15
C GLN A 27 16.49 -15.52 -2.77
N ALA A 28 17.39 -16.49 -2.72
CA ALA A 28 17.81 -17.11 -1.46
C ALA A 28 18.42 -16.08 -0.48
N GLU A 29 19.15 -15.08 -1.00
CA GLU A 29 19.68 -14.00 -0.17
C GLU A 29 18.59 -13.03 0.30
N ALA A 30 17.61 -12.70 -0.54
CA ALA A 30 16.45 -11.90 -0.14
C ALA A 30 15.64 -12.61 0.97
N GLU A 31 15.43 -13.92 0.85
CA GLU A 31 14.80 -14.73 1.90
C GLU A 31 15.59 -14.70 3.22
N ARG A 32 16.93 -14.77 3.15
CA ARG A 32 17.79 -14.62 4.34
C ARG A 32 17.66 -13.24 4.98
N ILE A 33 17.63 -12.17 4.18
CA ILE A 33 17.47 -10.79 4.68
C ILE A 33 16.13 -10.67 5.43
N VAL A 34 15.04 -11.13 4.81
CA VAL A 34 13.70 -11.15 5.41
C VAL A 34 13.68 -11.95 6.73
N ALA A 35 14.32 -13.12 6.75
CA ALA A 35 14.38 -13.96 7.94
C ALA A 35 15.24 -13.35 9.06
N SER A 36 16.31 -12.63 8.71
CA SER A 36 17.29 -12.08 9.67
C SER A 36 16.77 -10.85 10.43
N ASP A 37 15.90 -10.06 9.81
CA ASP A 37 15.41 -8.80 10.36
C ASP A 37 13.92 -8.84 10.69
N ARG A 38 13.47 -9.98 11.22
CA ARG A 38 12.05 -10.27 11.48
C ARG A 38 11.34 -9.26 12.39
N LYS A 39 12.04 -8.36 13.06
CA LYS A 39 11.44 -7.36 13.95
C LYS A 39 11.22 -6.02 13.26
N THR A 40 12.06 -5.65 12.30
CA THR A 40 11.95 -4.38 11.56
C THR A 40 10.91 -4.45 10.44
N TRP A 41 10.68 -5.65 9.90
CA TRP A 41 9.72 -5.88 8.81
C TRP A 41 8.33 -6.38 9.25
N PHE A 42 8.15 -6.86 10.50
CA PHE A 42 6.98 -7.66 10.92
C PHE A 42 6.12 -7.09 12.07
N ASP A 43 5.86 -5.78 12.12
CA ASP A 43 4.70 -5.28 12.89
C ASP A 43 3.37 -5.49 12.15
N HIS A 44 3.39 -6.11 10.97
CA HIS A 44 2.20 -6.46 10.18
C HIS A 44 1.90 -7.96 10.26
N THR A 45 0.62 -8.29 10.48
CA THR A 45 0.08 -9.62 10.83
C THR A 45 -0.11 -10.55 9.63
N GLU A 46 0.49 -10.25 8.47
CA GLU A 46 0.24 -10.91 7.18
C GLU A 46 1.50 -11.62 6.64
N PRO A 47 1.36 -12.71 5.86
CA PRO A 47 2.50 -13.45 5.31
C PRO A 47 3.22 -12.64 4.22
N LEU A 48 4.55 -12.53 4.37
CA LEU A 48 5.45 -11.96 3.37
C LEU A 48 5.63 -12.88 2.17
N CYS A 49 5.65 -12.30 0.97
CA CYS A 49 6.03 -12.98 -0.26
C CYS A 49 7.32 -12.36 -0.81
N VAL A 50 8.34 -13.19 -1.05
CA VAL A 50 9.52 -12.81 -1.85
C VAL A 50 9.19 -13.14 -3.30
N GLY A 51 9.21 -12.15 -4.18
CA GLY A 51 8.99 -12.34 -5.60
C GLY A 51 10.24 -12.80 -6.35
N ASP A 52 10.11 -13.01 -7.65
CA ASP A 52 11.21 -13.45 -8.51
C ASP A 52 12.34 -12.40 -8.57
N ALA A 53 13.57 -12.86 -8.82
CA ALA A 53 14.72 -11.99 -8.99
C ALA A 53 14.86 -11.52 -10.44
N TYR A 54 15.01 -10.20 -10.62
CA TYR A 54 15.15 -9.55 -11.93
C TYR A 54 16.50 -8.87 -12.05
N THR A 55 17.09 -8.79 -13.24
CA THR A 55 18.19 -7.85 -13.49
C THR A 55 17.68 -6.41 -13.46
N GLU A 56 18.56 -5.44 -13.26
CA GLU A 56 18.20 -4.01 -13.27
C GLU A 56 17.54 -3.59 -14.60
N ALA A 57 18.00 -4.13 -15.72
CA ALA A 57 17.41 -3.87 -17.04
C ALA A 57 16.02 -4.51 -17.23
N GLU A 58 15.81 -5.72 -16.71
CA GLU A 58 14.51 -6.40 -16.74
C GLU A 58 13.51 -5.70 -15.81
N TRP A 59 13.95 -5.31 -14.61
CA TRP A 59 13.14 -4.52 -13.69
C TRP A 59 12.74 -3.18 -14.30
N ASP A 60 13.66 -2.47 -14.96
CA ASP A 60 13.37 -1.22 -15.66
C ASP A 60 12.42 -1.43 -16.85
N ALA A 61 12.57 -2.53 -17.61
CA ALA A 61 11.69 -2.85 -18.72
C ALA A 61 10.27 -3.21 -18.24
N GLN A 62 10.18 -4.00 -17.18
CA GLN A 62 8.92 -4.35 -16.53
C GLN A 62 8.27 -3.12 -15.88
N SER A 63 9.05 -2.29 -15.19
CA SER A 63 8.59 -1.03 -14.60
C SER A 63 8.12 -0.06 -15.68
N LYS A 64 8.81 0.04 -16.82
CA LYS A 64 8.39 0.84 -17.98
C LYS A 64 7.14 0.28 -18.68
N GLY A 65 6.97 -1.04 -18.73
CA GLY A 65 5.71 -1.67 -19.13
C GLY A 65 4.57 -1.40 -18.14
N ASN A 66 4.91 -1.30 -16.85
CA ASN A 66 4.02 -0.90 -15.76
C ASN A 66 3.85 0.64 -15.65
N THR A 67 4.58 1.42 -16.45
CA THR A 67 4.46 2.89 -16.54
C THR A 67 3.40 3.31 -17.57
N SER A 68 2.55 2.37 -18.02
CA SER A 68 1.38 2.67 -18.87
C SER A 68 0.06 2.74 -18.11
N ALA A 69 0.04 2.54 -16.80
CA ALA A 69 -1.06 2.97 -15.96
C ALA A 69 -0.57 4.10 -15.05
N ALA A 70 -0.94 5.34 -15.37
CA ALA A 70 -1.23 6.28 -14.30
C ALA A 70 -2.34 5.62 -13.47
N GLN A 71 -1.97 4.82 -12.48
CA GLN A 71 -2.93 4.14 -11.61
C GLN A 71 -3.72 5.26 -10.97
N PHE A 72 -4.98 5.40 -11.35
CA PHE A 72 -5.81 6.43 -10.77
C PHE A 72 -5.87 6.18 -9.27
N HIS A 73 -5.59 7.22 -8.48
CA HIS A 73 -5.54 7.13 -7.04
C HIS A 73 -6.78 7.80 -6.47
N ALA A 74 -7.53 7.06 -5.67
CA ALA A 74 -8.64 7.60 -4.91
C ALA A 74 -8.31 7.52 -3.42
N PRO A 75 -7.58 8.49 -2.83
CA PRO A 75 -7.35 8.52 -1.39
C PRO A 75 -8.67 8.64 -0.64
N ARG A 76 -8.77 7.91 0.48
CA ARG A 76 -9.85 8.08 1.45
C ARG A 76 -9.40 9.04 2.54
N ILE A 77 -10.19 10.08 2.78
CA ILE A 77 -9.97 11.07 3.82
C ILE A 77 -11.10 10.93 4.83
N ASP A 78 -10.73 10.80 6.10
CA ASP A 78 -11.67 10.71 7.21
C ASP A 78 -11.84 12.09 7.83
N TYR A 79 -13.05 12.47 8.22
CA TYR A 79 -13.36 13.81 8.74
C TYR A 79 -14.07 13.74 10.08
N HIS A 80 -13.80 14.75 10.91
CA HIS A 80 -14.51 15.05 12.14
C HIS A 80 -15.85 15.76 11.86
N ARG A 81 -16.66 15.95 12.90
CA ARG A 81 -17.98 16.60 12.77
C ARG A 81 -17.86 18.08 12.35
N ASP A 82 -16.77 18.73 12.70
CA ASP A 82 -16.45 20.11 12.34
C ASP A 82 -15.76 20.24 10.96
N ASP A 83 -15.84 19.19 10.13
CA ASP A 83 -15.22 19.10 8.81
C ASP A 83 -13.68 19.20 8.82
N THR A 84 -13.04 19.09 9.98
CA THR A 84 -11.58 18.96 10.06
C THR A 84 -11.15 17.56 9.64
N ILE A 85 -10.03 17.45 8.94
CA ILE A 85 -9.46 16.17 8.53
C ILE A 85 -9.00 15.42 9.78
N CYS A 86 -9.46 14.18 9.90
CA CYS A 86 -8.97 13.26 10.90
C CYS A 86 -7.59 12.72 10.46
N PRO A 87 -6.53 12.95 11.24
CA PRO A 87 -5.20 12.45 10.92
C PRO A 87 -5.20 10.93 10.73
N PRO A 88 -4.44 10.39 9.76
CA PRO A 88 -4.38 8.94 9.51
C PRO A 88 -3.79 8.16 10.71
N GLU A 89 -3.04 8.82 11.58
CA GLU A 89 -2.50 8.26 12.83
C GLU A 89 -3.59 8.03 13.89
N HIS A 90 -4.77 8.65 13.73
CA HIS A 90 -5.88 8.44 14.65
C HIS A 90 -6.53 7.06 14.43
N GLN A 91 -6.31 6.17 15.38
CA GLN A 91 -6.94 4.86 15.37
C GLN A 91 -8.40 4.96 15.81
N HIS A 92 -9.25 4.19 15.15
CA HIS A 92 -10.66 4.08 15.47
C HIS A 92 -11.06 2.61 15.54
N ALA A 93 -11.93 2.27 16.49
CA ALA A 93 -12.60 0.99 16.49
C ALA A 93 -13.56 0.86 15.29
N ALA A 94 -14.01 -0.35 14.99
CA ALA A 94 -14.89 -0.63 13.85
C ALA A 94 -16.21 0.17 13.88
N ASN A 95 -16.64 0.62 15.06
CA ASN A 95 -17.81 1.47 15.30
C ASN A 95 -17.48 2.98 15.31
N ALA A 96 -16.34 3.39 14.75
CA ALA A 96 -15.85 4.77 14.68
C ALA A 96 -15.55 5.43 16.05
N ILE A 97 -15.54 4.67 17.15
CA ILE A 97 -15.07 5.18 18.44
C ILE A 97 -13.57 5.44 18.34
N PRO A 98 -13.11 6.67 18.64
CA PRO A 98 -11.70 6.99 18.62
C PRO A 98 -10.95 6.23 19.71
N LEU A 99 -9.83 5.61 19.34
CA LEU A 99 -8.89 4.97 20.25
C LEU A 99 -7.77 5.93 20.67
N THR A 100 -7.57 7.01 19.90
CA THR A 100 -6.62 8.07 20.20
C THR A 100 -7.23 9.12 21.14
N ARG A 101 -6.53 9.41 22.25
CA ARG A 101 -6.94 10.46 23.20
C ARG A 101 -6.95 11.83 22.51
N GLY A 102 -8.04 12.58 22.66
CA GLY A 102 -8.21 13.91 22.06
C GLY A 102 -8.84 13.90 20.66
N CYS A 103 -9.07 12.74 20.07
CA CYS A 103 -9.85 12.61 18.85
C CYS A 103 -11.35 12.65 19.16
N THR A 104 -12.11 13.48 18.45
CA THR A 104 -13.58 13.60 18.60
C THR A 104 -14.35 12.48 17.89
N GLY A 105 -13.62 11.59 17.21
CA GLY A 105 -14.18 10.52 16.39
C GLY A 105 -14.51 10.97 14.97
N ARG A 106 -14.71 9.99 14.11
CA ARG A 106 -15.00 10.19 12.69
C ARG A 106 -16.49 10.41 12.47
N ALA A 107 -16.85 11.50 11.79
CA ALA A 107 -18.22 11.78 11.38
C ALA A 107 -18.54 11.19 9.99
N TYR A 108 -17.59 11.25 9.06
CA TYR A 108 -17.74 10.69 7.72
C TYR A 108 -16.38 10.43 7.07
N SER A 109 -16.43 9.73 5.94
CA SER A 109 -15.29 9.48 5.07
C SER A 109 -15.62 9.93 3.65
N GLU A 110 -14.66 10.57 3.00
CA GLU A 110 -14.72 10.94 1.61
C GLU A 110 -13.65 10.17 0.83
N ALA A 111 -13.92 9.84 -0.43
CA ALA A 111 -12.87 9.42 -1.34
C ALA A 111 -13.00 10.21 -2.65
N LYS A 112 -11.88 10.71 -3.16
CA LYS A 112 -11.83 11.50 -4.40
C LYS A 112 -10.76 10.92 -5.32
N CYS A 113 -11.15 10.56 -6.54
CA CYS A 113 -10.24 9.95 -7.50
C CYS A 113 -9.44 11.02 -8.26
N SER A 114 -8.19 10.72 -8.57
CA SER A 114 -7.32 11.53 -9.41
C SER A 114 -7.79 11.60 -10.87
N CYS A 115 -8.82 10.83 -11.26
CA CYS A 115 -9.48 10.98 -12.55
C CYS A 115 -10.27 12.28 -12.68
N GLY A 116 -10.59 12.94 -11.55
CA GLY A 116 -11.33 14.21 -11.52
C GLY A 116 -12.85 14.07 -11.59
N ASP A 117 -13.36 12.97 -12.14
CA ASP A 117 -14.79 12.75 -12.40
C ASP A 117 -15.54 12.00 -11.29
N TRP A 118 -14.84 11.62 -10.22
CA TRP A 118 -15.42 10.78 -9.18
C TRP A 118 -15.04 11.22 -7.76
N SER A 119 -16.07 11.37 -6.92
CA SER A 119 -15.96 11.52 -5.47
C SER A 119 -17.19 10.95 -4.77
N VAL A 120 -17.01 10.40 -3.57
CA VAL A 120 -18.10 9.91 -2.71
C VAL A 120 -17.89 10.34 -1.27
N LYS A 121 -18.99 10.56 -0.54
CA LYS A 121 -19.00 10.90 0.89
C LYS A 121 -20.00 10.02 1.62
N TYR A 122 -19.57 9.33 2.66
CA TYR A 122 -20.41 8.44 3.47
C TYR A 122 -20.14 8.61 4.97
N LEU A 123 -21.19 8.50 5.79
CA LEU A 123 -21.05 8.51 7.26
C LEU A 123 -20.22 7.31 7.78
N GLY A 124 -20.24 6.17 7.06
CA GLY A 124 -19.49 4.98 7.42
C GLY A 124 -18.29 4.73 6.51
N TRP A 125 -17.10 4.62 7.10
CA TRP A 125 -15.84 4.43 6.35
C TRP A 125 -15.85 3.21 5.42
N ARG A 126 -16.50 2.11 5.82
CA ARG A 126 -16.60 0.88 5.02
C ARG A 126 -17.32 1.11 3.70
N HIS A 127 -18.32 2.01 3.68
CA HIS A 127 -19.06 2.32 2.46
C HIS A 127 -18.21 3.16 1.51
N ALA A 128 -17.50 4.16 2.03
CA ALA A 128 -16.55 4.95 1.25
C ALA A 128 -15.44 4.05 0.68
N GLU A 129 -14.88 3.15 1.49
CA GLU A 129 -13.85 2.20 1.07
C GLU A 129 -14.34 1.23 -0.01
N LYS A 130 -15.53 0.65 0.17
CA LYS A 130 -16.13 -0.25 -0.83
C LYS A 130 -16.37 0.47 -2.15
N ALA A 131 -16.91 1.68 -2.12
CA ALA A 131 -17.15 2.49 -3.32
C ALA A 131 -15.84 2.87 -4.01
N ARG A 132 -14.81 3.24 -3.24
CA ARG A 132 -13.44 3.54 -3.69
C ARG A 132 -12.83 2.34 -4.43
N LEU A 133 -12.81 1.16 -3.80
CA LEU A 133 -12.28 -0.06 -4.41
C LEU A 133 -13.09 -0.48 -5.66
N GLN A 134 -14.41 -0.32 -5.63
CA GLN A 134 -15.26 -0.61 -6.79
C GLN A 134 -14.94 0.32 -7.97
N HIS A 135 -14.79 1.62 -7.72
CA HIS A 135 -14.45 2.60 -8.75
C HIS A 135 -13.08 2.29 -9.38
N LEU A 136 -12.06 2.08 -8.54
CA LEU A 136 -10.70 1.73 -9.00
C LEU A 136 -10.64 0.43 -9.81
N ARG A 137 -11.59 -0.50 -9.61
CA ARG A 137 -11.67 -1.77 -10.34
C ARG A 137 -12.45 -1.68 -11.66
N THR A 138 -13.35 -0.71 -11.80
CA THR A 138 -14.34 -0.70 -12.92
C THR A 138 -14.28 0.52 -13.81
N ALA A 139 -13.72 1.63 -13.34
CA ALA A 139 -13.53 2.82 -14.14
C ALA A 139 -12.14 2.88 -14.81
N HIS A 140 -11.21 2.02 -14.36
CA HIS A 140 -9.80 1.97 -14.73
C HIS A 140 -9.35 0.52 -14.81
#